data_AF-H2KV58-F1
#
_entry.id   AF-H2KV58-F1
#
_cell.length_a   1.000
_cell.length_b   1.000
_cell.length_c   1.000
_cell.angle_alpha   90.00
_cell.angle_beta   90.00
_cell.angle_gamma   90.00
#
_symmetry.space_group_name_H-M   'P 1'
#
loop_
_entity.id
_entity.type
_entity.pdbx_description
1 polymer ?
#
loop_
_entity_poly.entity_id
_entity_poly.type
_entity_poly.pdbx_seq_one_letter_code
_entity_poly.pdbx_strand_id
1 'polypeptide(L)'
;MRIWKFLKVDTVLFVPSQLVDFVIVAQPSCDIRPKVQAQDVGFKPAGRNEATLSSSSASGVIELLENLCDEKLVSSTQASLLKNKYLKVYKMLNESRDSEFRLVNQSKQYTIELRKLEETLAKAENYPESYNTQADKLREELLTAENQLLCCEGRCDELGYIIEGLRDEEKMLRRECKRKPKGEELENQRIQLERAIEELQTEKLKHTNDGKHLIQTLKEERDALEEEQQLANNTYEQLQSLKDELSGTNPVPIQCQKECAKIEKQQL
;
A
#
# COMPACT_ATOMS: atom_id res chain seq x y z
N MET A 1 -42.69 -4.62 -23.18
CA MET A 1 -42.55 -5.73 -24.15
C MET A 1 -41.57 -5.31 -25.24
N ARG A 2 -40.29 -5.66 -25.11
CA ARG A 2 -39.33 -5.92 -26.20
C ARG A 2 -38.01 -6.33 -25.57
N ILE A 3 -37.65 -7.56 -25.93
CA ILE A 3 -36.58 -8.39 -25.40
C ILE A 3 -35.41 -8.21 -26.35
N TRP A 4 -34.26 -7.71 -25.90
CA TRP A 4 -32.98 -7.97 -26.56
C TRP A 4 -31.95 -8.41 -25.54
N LYS A 5 -31.22 -9.44 -25.94
CA LYS A 5 -30.49 -10.43 -25.16
C LYS A 5 -29.04 -10.36 -25.64
N PHE A 6 -28.10 -10.72 -24.76
CA PHE A 6 -26.67 -10.98 -25.00
C PHE A 6 -25.75 -9.78 -25.30
N LEU A 7 -24.88 -9.49 -24.33
CA LEU A 7 -23.45 -9.78 -24.48
C LEU A 7 -22.87 -10.04 -23.09
N LYS A 8 -22.51 -11.30 -22.82
CA LYS A 8 -21.76 -11.69 -21.63
C LYS A 8 -20.29 -11.64 -22.06
N VAL A 9 -19.58 -10.62 -21.62
CA VAL A 9 -18.13 -10.52 -21.82
C VAL A 9 -17.51 -11.24 -20.64
N ASP A 10 -17.18 -12.50 -20.84
CA ASP A 10 -16.33 -13.25 -19.93
C ASP A 10 -14.90 -12.71 -20.08
N THR A 11 -14.51 -11.79 -19.20
CA THR A 11 -13.13 -11.36 -19.07
C THR A 11 -12.36 -12.44 -18.34
N VAL A 12 -11.90 -13.43 -19.10
CA VAL A 12 -10.91 -14.42 -18.66
C VAL A 12 -9.59 -13.68 -18.43
N LEU A 13 -9.31 -13.34 -17.18
CA LEU A 13 -7.97 -12.96 -16.75
C LEU A 13 -7.12 -14.22 -16.76
N PHE A 14 -6.41 -14.37 -17.86
CA PHE A 14 -5.33 -15.31 -18.10
C PHE A 14 -4.25 -15.13 -17.03
N VAL A 15 -4.24 -16.01 -16.03
CA VAL A 15 -3.13 -16.14 -15.07
C VAL A 15 -2.06 -16.98 -15.77
N PRO A 16 -0.88 -16.44 -16.11
CA PRO A 16 0.17 -17.27 -16.66
C PRO A 16 0.73 -18.16 -15.55
N SER A 17 0.35 -19.44 -15.61
CA SER A 17 1.13 -20.52 -15.02
C SER A 17 2.47 -20.56 -15.73
N GLN A 18 3.56 -20.17 -15.06
CA GLN A 18 4.93 -20.71 -15.21
C GLN A 18 5.94 -19.81 -14.50
N LEU A 19 6.26 -20.16 -13.25
CA LEU A 19 7.64 -20.09 -12.78
C LEU A 19 7.77 -21.17 -11.69
N VAL A 20 8.23 -22.34 -12.11
CA VAL A 20 8.56 -23.44 -11.21
C VAL A 20 9.93 -23.08 -10.66
N ASP A 21 9.96 -22.33 -9.55
CA ASP A 21 11.22 -22.07 -8.86
C ASP A 21 11.75 -23.40 -8.33
N PHE A 22 12.89 -23.76 -8.89
CA PHE A 22 13.66 -24.95 -8.58
C PHE A 22 14.08 -24.87 -7.10
N VAL A 23 13.36 -25.55 -6.22
CA VAL A 23 13.83 -25.76 -4.85
C VAL A 23 14.95 -26.79 -4.92
N ILE A 24 16.20 -26.32 -4.94
CA ILE A 24 17.36 -27.19 -4.73
C ILE A 24 17.36 -27.57 -3.24
N VAL A 25 16.71 -28.68 -2.91
CA VAL A 25 16.93 -29.35 -1.63
C VAL A 25 18.28 -30.06 -1.75
N ALA A 26 19.32 -29.46 -1.17
CA ALA A 26 20.60 -30.12 -1.03
C ALA A 26 20.42 -31.39 -0.16
N GLN A 27 20.54 -32.57 -0.78
CA GLN A 27 20.67 -33.82 -0.06
C GLN A 27 22.06 -33.88 0.60
N PRO A 28 22.17 -34.15 1.92
CA PRO A 28 23.45 -34.50 2.49
C PRO A 28 23.78 -35.95 2.07
N SER A 29 24.78 -36.09 1.21
CA SER A 29 25.39 -37.38 0.89
C SER A 29 26.19 -37.89 2.09
N CYS A 30 25.56 -38.72 2.93
CA CYS A 30 26.25 -39.42 4.00
C CYS A 30 26.53 -40.88 3.59
N ASP A 31 27.39 -41.06 2.60
CA ASP A 31 27.93 -42.38 2.25
C ASP A 31 29.31 -42.55 2.92
N ILE A 32 29.30 -43.07 4.15
CA ILE A 32 30.49 -43.68 4.75
C ILE A 32 30.04 -44.98 5.41
N ARG A 33 30.09 -46.07 4.64
CA ARG A 33 29.98 -47.44 5.18
C ARG A 33 31.35 -48.12 5.11
N PRO A 34 32.01 -48.41 6.23
CA PRO A 34 32.92 -49.53 6.30
C PRO A 34 32.11 -50.79 6.64
N LYS A 35 32.07 -51.76 5.73
CA LYS A 35 31.69 -53.13 6.07
C LYS A 35 32.80 -53.71 6.96
N VAL A 36 32.58 -53.80 8.26
CA VAL A 36 33.36 -54.69 9.13
C VAL A 36 32.48 -55.87 9.47
N GLN A 37 32.80 -57.02 8.88
CA GLN A 37 32.25 -58.31 9.32
C GLN A 37 32.82 -58.57 10.71
N ALA A 38 31.99 -58.42 11.74
CA ALA A 38 32.31 -58.88 13.08
C ALA A 38 32.25 -60.42 13.06
N GLN A 39 33.42 -61.05 12.99
CA GLN A 39 33.55 -62.47 13.25
C GLN A 39 33.42 -62.66 14.77
N ASP A 40 32.36 -63.33 15.19
CA ASP A 40 32.08 -63.65 16.59
C ASP A 40 33.12 -64.67 17.09
N VAL A 41 34.25 -64.16 17.58
CA VAL A 41 35.22 -64.97 18.33
C VAL A 41 34.76 -64.97 19.77
N GLY A 42 33.89 -65.94 20.09
CA GLY A 42 33.46 -66.22 21.44
C GLY A 42 34.66 -66.58 22.33
N PHE A 43 35.24 -65.58 23.00
CA PHE A 43 36.22 -65.78 24.04
C PHE A 43 35.47 -66.16 25.32
N LYS A 44 35.44 -67.45 25.64
CA LYS A 44 34.97 -67.92 26.94
C LYS A 44 35.97 -67.46 28.01
N PRO A 45 35.59 -66.59 28.97
CA PRO A 45 36.48 -66.29 30.08
C PRO A 45 36.63 -67.57 30.90
N ALA A 46 37.86 -68.06 31.01
CA ALA A 46 38.19 -69.05 32.02
C ALA A 46 37.79 -68.45 33.38
N GLY A 47 36.90 -69.15 34.06
CA GLY A 47 36.37 -68.74 35.36
C GLY A 47 37.50 -68.32 36.28
N ARG A 48 37.28 -67.16 36.90
CA ARG A 48 38.07 -66.63 38.00
C ARG A 48 38.11 -67.68 39.12
N ASN A 49 39.22 -68.41 39.22
CA ASN A 49 39.58 -69.04 40.48
C ASN A 49 40.10 -67.92 41.39
N GLU A 50 39.19 -67.31 42.14
CA GLU A 50 39.43 -66.21 43.08
C GLU A 50 40.22 -66.64 44.33
N ALA A 51 40.80 -67.84 44.32
CA ALA A 51 41.60 -68.40 45.40
C ALA A 51 42.95 -68.87 44.83
N THR A 52 43.98 -68.05 45.06
CA THR A 52 45.37 -68.41 45.37
C THR A 52 46.31 -67.32 44.83
N LEU A 53 47.32 -66.98 45.63
CA LEU A 53 48.30 -65.91 45.40
C LEU A 53 47.86 -64.52 45.86
N SER A 54 47.30 -64.47 47.08
CA SER A 54 47.53 -63.33 47.99
C SER A 54 49.01 -62.97 48.03
N SER A 55 49.32 -61.70 48.36
CA SER A 55 50.64 -61.20 48.77
C SER A 55 51.47 -62.17 49.64
N SER A 56 50.79 -63.04 50.40
CA SER A 56 51.33 -64.19 51.12
C SER A 56 52.24 -65.13 50.29
N SER A 57 51.99 -65.34 48.99
CA SER A 57 52.81 -66.26 48.20
C SER A 57 54.20 -65.70 47.86
N ALA A 58 54.34 -64.38 47.69
CA ALA A 58 55.63 -63.76 47.43
C ALA A 58 56.50 -63.76 48.68
N SER A 59 55.88 -63.44 49.82
CA SER A 59 56.52 -63.54 51.13
C SER A 59 56.97 -64.97 51.43
N GLY A 60 56.11 -65.98 51.17
CA GLY A 60 56.42 -67.38 51.45
C GLY A 60 57.57 -67.94 50.61
N VAL A 61 57.69 -67.57 49.33
CA VAL A 61 58.83 -68.02 48.49
C VAL A 61 60.14 -67.35 48.91
N ILE A 62 60.09 -66.09 49.34
CA ILE A 62 61.28 -65.37 49.82
C ILE A 62 61.76 -65.96 51.16
N GLU A 63 60.83 -66.28 52.06
CA GLU A 63 61.10 -66.92 53.36
C GLU A 63 61.68 -68.33 53.18
N LEU A 64 61.18 -69.11 52.21
CA LEU A 64 61.79 -70.40 51.82
C LEU A 64 63.22 -70.25 51.31
N LEU A 65 63.50 -69.21 50.51
CA LEU A 65 64.86 -68.91 50.03
C LEU A 65 65.78 -68.41 51.15
N GLU A 66 65.24 -67.83 52.22
CA GLU A 66 65.98 -67.42 53.43
C GLU A 66 66.34 -68.65 54.27
N ASN A 67 65.36 -69.52 54.53
CA ASN A 67 65.58 -70.77 55.26
C ASN A 67 66.62 -71.68 54.57
N LEU A 68 66.61 -71.78 53.23
CA LEU A 68 67.61 -72.55 52.47
C LEU A 68 69.02 -71.92 52.53
N CYS A 69 69.12 -70.62 52.76
CA CYS A 69 70.39 -69.92 52.97
C CYS A 69 70.90 -70.16 54.40
N ASP A 70 70.00 -70.16 55.39
CA ASP A 70 70.31 -70.44 56.80
C ASP A 70 70.76 -71.89 57.02
N GLU A 71 70.16 -72.84 56.29
CA GLU A 71 70.56 -74.25 56.24
C GLU A 71 71.89 -74.49 55.46
N LYS A 72 72.51 -73.44 54.90
CA LYS A 72 73.74 -73.46 54.08
C LYS A 72 73.68 -74.33 52.82
N LEU A 73 72.49 -74.73 52.38
CA LEU A 73 72.28 -75.49 51.14
C LEU A 73 72.51 -74.64 49.89
N VAL A 74 72.31 -73.33 50.01
CA VAL A 74 72.48 -72.35 48.95
C VAL A 74 73.40 -71.24 49.44
N SER A 75 74.35 -70.79 48.61
CA SER A 75 75.19 -69.64 48.95
C SER A 75 74.36 -68.36 49.01
N SER A 76 74.72 -67.44 49.91
CA SER A 76 74.05 -66.13 50.03
C SER A 76 73.91 -65.41 48.68
N THR A 77 74.92 -65.48 47.82
CA THR A 77 74.88 -64.86 46.47
C THR A 77 73.84 -65.51 45.55
N GLN A 78 73.69 -66.83 45.63
CA GLN A 78 72.72 -67.59 44.85
C GLN A 78 71.29 -67.35 45.36
N ALA A 79 71.09 -67.28 46.68
CA ALA A 79 69.81 -66.93 47.29
C ALA A 79 69.36 -65.51 46.88
N SER A 80 70.27 -64.53 46.93
CA SER A 80 70.00 -63.17 46.45
C SER A 80 69.66 -63.13 44.96
N LEU A 81 70.36 -63.90 44.11
CA LEU A 81 70.05 -63.97 42.68
C LEU A 81 68.67 -64.57 42.42
N LEU A 82 68.32 -65.66 43.13
CA LEU A 82 67.02 -66.32 43.02
C LEU A 82 65.88 -65.41 43.49
N LYS A 83 66.04 -64.70 44.62
CA LYS A 83 65.07 -63.69 45.08
C LYS A 83 64.85 -62.60 44.05
N ASN A 84 65.93 -62.05 43.47
CA ASN A 84 65.84 -61.02 42.44
C ASN A 84 65.10 -61.53 41.18
N LYS A 85 65.41 -62.75 40.73
CA LYS A 85 64.70 -63.38 39.59
C LYS A 85 63.23 -63.61 39.92
N TYR A 86 62.93 -64.14 41.11
CA TYR A 86 61.57 -64.38 41.58
C TYR A 86 60.77 -63.08 41.63
N LEU A 87 61.30 -62.02 42.27
CA LEU A 87 60.66 -60.71 42.35
C LEU A 87 60.42 -60.11 40.96
N LYS A 88 61.36 -60.26 40.03
CA LYS A 88 61.19 -59.80 38.64
C LYS A 88 60.03 -60.52 37.96
N VAL A 89 59.95 -61.85 38.07
CA VAL A 89 58.86 -62.64 37.48
C VAL A 89 57.52 -62.33 38.16
N TYR A 90 57.50 -62.21 39.48
CA TYR A 90 56.33 -61.84 40.26
C TYR A 90 55.78 -60.46 39.84
N LYS A 91 56.67 -59.48 39.66
CA LYS A 91 56.31 -58.15 39.16
C LYS A 91 55.71 -58.21 37.74
N MET A 92 56.37 -58.91 36.81
CA MET A 92 55.86 -59.07 35.44
C MET A 92 54.51 -59.79 35.40
N LEU A 93 54.30 -60.80 36.27
CA LEU A 93 53.03 -61.52 36.37
C LEU A 93 51.91 -60.61 36.87
N ASN A 94 52.18 -59.77 37.89
CA ASN A 94 51.20 -58.81 38.38
C ASN A 94 50.87 -57.75 37.32
N GLU A 95 51.88 -57.18 36.66
CA GLU A 95 51.68 -56.23 35.56
C GLU A 95 50.85 -56.84 34.42
N SER A 96 51.12 -58.10 34.07
CA SER A 96 50.33 -58.84 33.07
C SER A 96 48.88 -59.00 33.51
N ARG A 97 48.62 -59.41 34.75
CA ARG A 97 47.27 -59.59 35.30
C ARG A 97 46.49 -58.28 35.37
N ASP A 98 47.15 -57.20 35.79
CA ASP A 98 46.54 -55.86 35.80
C ASP A 98 46.20 -55.40 34.38
N SER A 99 47.08 -55.68 33.41
CA SER A 99 46.82 -55.36 32.00
C SER A 99 45.64 -56.17 31.43
N GLU A 100 45.57 -57.47 31.75
CA GLU A 100 44.47 -58.36 31.35
C GLU A 100 43.15 -57.88 31.95
N PHE A 101 43.14 -57.56 33.25
CA PHE A 101 41.95 -57.05 33.93
C PHE A 101 41.45 -55.73 33.29
N ARG A 102 42.36 -54.80 32.96
CA ARG A 102 42.00 -53.57 32.26
C ARG A 102 41.42 -53.86 30.88
N LEU A 103 42.03 -54.73 30.08
CA LEU A 103 41.56 -55.07 28.74
C LEU A 103 40.17 -55.74 28.78
N VAL A 104 39.95 -56.65 29.72
CA VAL A 104 38.64 -57.29 29.91
C VAL A 104 37.58 -56.26 30.30
N ASN A 105 37.92 -55.32 31.18
CA ASN A 105 36.98 -54.27 31.58
C ASN A 105 36.68 -53.30 30.42
N GLN A 106 37.69 -52.92 29.63
CA GLN A 106 37.51 -52.10 28.44
C GLN A 106 36.64 -52.81 27.40
N SER A 107 36.88 -54.10 27.14
CA SER A 107 36.07 -54.91 26.23
C SER A 107 34.59 -54.90 26.64
N LYS A 108 34.29 -55.07 27.93
CA LYS A 108 32.91 -54.98 28.45
C LYS A 108 32.29 -53.61 28.22
N GLN A 109 33.04 -52.53 28.45
CA GLN A 109 32.56 -51.16 28.20
C GLN A 109 32.23 -50.94 26.72
N TYR A 110 33.14 -51.34 25.82
CA TYR A 110 32.92 -51.24 24.38
C TYR A 110 31.73 -52.07 23.90
N THR A 111 31.49 -53.26 24.45
CA THR A 111 30.29 -54.05 24.13
C THR A 111 28.99 -53.33 24.52
N ILE A 112 28.98 -52.61 25.65
CA ILE A 112 27.81 -51.83 26.08
C ILE A 112 27.60 -50.64 25.15
N GLU A 113 28.67 -49.93 24.79
CA GLU A 113 28.60 -48.79 23.85
C GLU A 113 28.15 -49.23 22.46
N LEU A 114 28.68 -50.35 21.95
CA LEU A 114 28.29 -50.92 20.67
C LEU A 114 26.79 -51.20 20.63
N ARG A 115 26.25 -51.85 21.67
CA ARG A 115 24.81 -52.14 21.75
C ARG A 115 23.95 -50.88 21.76
N LYS A 116 24.40 -49.83 22.46
CA LYS A 116 23.69 -48.53 22.44
C LYS A 116 23.70 -47.92 21.04
N LEU A 117 24.83 -47.97 20.36
CA LEU A 117 24.96 -47.47 18.99
C LEU A 117 24.06 -48.25 18.02
N GLU A 118 24.04 -49.57 18.11
CA GLU A 118 23.15 -50.43 17.33
C GLU A 118 21.67 -50.09 17.57
N GLU A 119 21.28 -49.85 18.83
CA GLU A 119 19.90 -49.44 19.15
C GLU A 119 19.56 -48.06 18.55
N THR A 120 20.48 -47.10 18.60
CA THR A 120 20.27 -45.78 17.97
C THR A 120 20.21 -45.85 16.45
N LEU A 121 21.05 -46.70 15.85
CA LEU A 121 21.05 -46.93 14.41
C LEU A 121 19.73 -47.57 13.97
N ALA A 122 19.25 -48.58 14.68
CA ALA A 122 17.95 -49.19 14.41
C ALA A 122 16.80 -48.18 14.54
N LYS A 123 16.86 -47.24 15.49
CA LYS A 123 15.87 -46.14 15.59
C LYS A 123 15.93 -45.20 14.38
N ALA A 124 17.12 -44.91 13.87
CA ALA A 124 17.30 -44.06 12.69
C ALA A 124 16.86 -44.77 11.40
N GLU A 125 17.16 -46.06 11.23
CA GLU A 125 16.71 -46.86 10.07
C GLU A 125 15.18 -47.05 10.04
N ASN A 126 14.54 -47.10 11.21
CA ASN A 126 13.08 -47.13 11.34
C ASN A 126 12.45 -45.72 11.31
N TYR A 127 13.24 -44.67 11.11
CA TYR A 127 12.69 -43.34 10.97
C TYR A 127 11.91 -43.27 9.64
N PRO A 128 10.65 -42.79 9.65
CA PRO A 128 9.86 -42.70 8.44
C PRO A 128 10.53 -41.76 7.42
N GLU A 129 11.03 -42.32 6.32
CA GLU A 129 11.61 -41.55 5.20
C GLU A 129 10.56 -40.78 4.39
N SER A 130 9.27 -41.03 4.64
CA SER A 130 8.18 -40.33 3.96
C SER A 130 7.84 -39.01 4.66
N TYR A 131 7.63 -37.96 3.87
CA TYR A 131 7.13 -36.63 4.29
C TYR A 131 5.67 -36.66 4.81
N ASN A 132 5.41 -37.47 5.83
CA ASN A 132 4.09 -37.60 6.43
C ASN A 132 4.20 -37.77 7.95
N THR A 133 5.35 -37.37 8.51
CA THR A 133 5.48 -37.28 9.96
C THR A 133 4.63 -36.14 10.48
N GLN A 134 4.29 -36.18 11.77
CA GLN A 134 3.63 -35.05 12.42
C GLN A 134 4.48 -33.77 12.33
N ALA A 135 5.81 -33.90 12.35
CA ALA A 135 6.72 -32.77 12.20
C ALA A 135 6.60 -32.13 10.81
N ASP A 136 6.46 -32.94 9.76
CA ASP A 136 6.27 -32.43 8.38
C ASP A 136 4.95 -31.68 8.24
N LYS A 137 3.86 -32.23 8.80
CA LYS A 137 2.54 -31.57 8.80
C LYS A 137 2.58 -30.23 9.53
N LEU A 138 3.21 -30.18 10.70
CA LEU A 138 3.37 -28.94 11.45
C LEU A 138 4.23 -27.92 10.69
N ARG A 139 5.26 -28.39 9.96
CA ARG A 139 6.07 -27.53 9.11
C ARG A 139 5.26 -26.98 7.92
N GLU A 140 4.44 -27.81 7.29
CA GLU A 140 3.54 -27.40 6.21
C GLU A 140 2.49 -26.39 6.69
N GLU A 141 1.86 -26.64 7.84
CA GLU A 141 0.91 -25.72 8.47
C GLU A 141 1.56 -24.38 8.81
N LEU A 142 2.78 -24.39 9.37
CA LEU A 142 3.54 -23.18 9.68
C LEU A 142 3.85 -22.37 8.42
N LEU A 143 4.41 -23.02 7.39
CA LEU A 143 4.74 -22.35 6.13
C LEU A 143 3.48 -21.78 5.45
N THR A 144 2.37 -22.50 5.53
CA THR A 144 1.09 -22.03 4.99
C THR A 144 0.59 -20.80 5.75
N ALA A 145 0.68 -20.81 7.09
CA ALA A 145 0.30 -19.68 7.91
C ALA A 145 1.20 -18.45 7.67
N GLU A 146 2.52 -18.64 7.54
CA GLU A 146 3.46 -17.55 7.23
C GLU A 146 3.16 -16.93 5.86
N ASN A 147 2.90 -17.75 4.83
CA ASN A 147 2.53 -17.26 3.50
C ASN A 147 1.22 -16.47 3.53
N GLN A 148 0.22 -16.94 4.28
CA GLN A 148 -1.05 -16.23 4.45
C GLN A 148 -0.87 -14.90 5.17
N LEU A 149 -0.04 -14.86 6.21
CA LEU A 149 0.29 -13.65 6.94
C LEU A 149 0.95 -12.62 6.01
N LEU A 150 1.98 -13.01 5.26
CA LEU A 150 2.69 -12.13 4.33
C LEU A 150 1.75 -11.56 3.25
N CYS A 151 0.85 -12.40 2.72
CA CYS A 151 -0.17 -11.95 1.77
C CYS A 151 -1.14 -10.92 2.39
N CYS A 152 -1.52 -11.12 3.65
CA CYS A 152 -2.38 -10.18 4.37
C CYS A 152 -1.66 -8.86 4.66
N GLU A 153 -0.39 -8.90 5.06
CA GLU A 153 0.44 -7.71 5.27
C GLU A 153 0.56 -6.89 3.98
N GLY A 154 0.90 -7.52 2.85
CA GLY A 154 0.97 -6.83 1.56
C GLY A 154 -0.36 -6.18 1.16
N ARG A 155 -1.49 -6.84 1.42
CA ARG A 155 -2.82 -6.26 1.18
C ARG A 155 -3.13 -5.10 2.13
N CYS A 156 -2.71 -5.17 3.39
CA CYS A 156 -2.86 -4.07 4.34
C CYS A 156 -2.10 -2.84 3.87
N ASP A 157 -0.88 -3.01 3.37
CA ASP A 157 -0.08 -1.91 2.82
C ASP A 157 -0.77 -1.29 1.59
N GLU A 158 -1.23 -2.11 0.65
CA GLU A 158 -1.98 -1.64 -0.54
C GLU A 158 -3.23 -0.85 -0.15
N LEU A 159 -4.03 -1.37 0.78
CA LEU A 159 -5.20 -0.68 1.30
C LEU A 159 -4.82 0.61 2.04
N GLY A 160 -3.68 0.64 2.72
CA GLY A 160 -3.11 1.83 3.34
C GLY A 160 -2.91 2.96 2.32
N TYR A 161 -2.24 2.67 1.20
CA TYR A 161 -2.04 3.62 0.12
C TYR A 161 -3.35 4.11 -0.49
N ILE A 162 -4.32 3.22 -0.71
CA ILE A 162 -5.64 3.58 -1.23
C ILE A 162 -6.36 4.54 -0.28
N ILE A 163 -6.34 4.25 1.03
CA ILE A 163 -6.96 5.10 2.06
C ILE A 163 -6.31 6.48 2.09
N GLU A 164 -4.99 6.58 2.00
CA GLU A 164 -4.28 7.86 1.95
C GLU A 164 -4.67 8.66 0.70
N GLY A 165 -4.67 8.02 -0.47
CA GLY A 165 -5.10 8.66 -1.72
C GLY A 165 -6.54 9.20 -1.65
N LEU A 166 -7.47 8.42 -1.10
CA LEU A 166 -8.86 8.84 -0.92
C LEU A 166 -9.00 10.01 0.07
N ARG A 167 -8.20 10.04 1.14
CA ARG A 167 -8.20 11.18 2.07
C ARG A 167 -7.71 12.46 1.41
N ASP A 168 -6.69 12.37 0.57
CA ASP A 168 -6.18 13.52 -0.17
C ASP A 168 -7.20 14.01 -1.20
N GLU A 169 -7.88 13.11 -1.89
CA GLU A 169 -8.98 13.44 -2.80
C GLU A 169 -10.15 14.11 -2.05
N GLU A 170 -10.59 13.55 -0.92
CA GLU A 170 -11.64 14.14 -0.08
C GLU A 170 -11.27 15.57 0.34
N LYS A 171 -10.01 15.77 0.76
CA LYS A 171 -9.49 17.07 1.18
C LYS A 171 -9.50 18.07 0.02
N MET A 172 -9.15 17.64 -1.19
CA MET A 172 -9.20 18.48 -2.39
C MET A 172 -10.63 18.84 -2.76
N LEU A 173 -11.52 17.86 -2.83
CA LEU A 173 -12.95 18.09 -3.12
C LEU A 173 -13.59 19.01 -2.09
N ARG A 174 -13.30 18.82 -0.80
CA ARG A 174 -13.80 19.68 0.28
C ARG A 174 -13.32 21.13 0.11
N ARG A 175 -12.09 21.36 -0.36
CA ARG A 175 -11.60 22.71 -0.69
C ARG A 175 -12.35 23.30 -1.89
N GLU A 176 -12.60 22.52 -2.93
CA GLU A 176 -13.35 22.98 -4.10
C GLU A 176 -14.80 23.32 -3.76
N CYS A 177 -15.47 22.48 -2.96
CA CYS A 177 -16.81 22.78 -2.45
C CYS A 177 -16.84 24.08 -1.63
N LYS A 178 -15.78 24.39 -0.87
CA LYS A 178 -15.66 25.67 -0.15
C LYS A 178 -15.43 26.87 -1.05
N ARG A 179 -14.88 26.70 -2.26
CA ARG A 179 -14.69 27.79 -3.24
C ARG A 179 -15.98 28.15 -3.96
N LYS A 180 -16.92 27.21 -4.09
CA LYS A 180 -18.21 27.49 -4.72
C LYS A 180 -19.00 28.45 -3.84
N PRO A 181 -19.68 29.46 -4.41
CA PRO A 181 -20.55 30.36 -3.65
C PRO A 181 -21.58 29.56 -2.87
N LYS A 182 -21.87 29.99 -1.65
CA LYS A 182 -22.92 29.34 -0.85
C LYS A 182 -24.29 29.63 -1.46
N GLY A 183 -25.25 28.75 -1.23
CA GLY A 183 -26.63 28.95 -1.70
C GLY A 183 -27.22 30.29 -1.26
N GLU A 184 -26.89 30.76 -0.06
CA GLU A 184 -27.29 32.08 0.45
C GLU A 184 -26.67 33.25 -0.34
N GLU A 185 -25.40 33.14 -0.76
CA GLU A 185 -24.74 34.15 -1.60
C GLU A 185 -25.38 34.20 -3.00
N LEU A 186 -25.71 33.04 -3.57
CA LEU A 186 -26.43 32.94 -4.84
C LEU A 186 -27.84 33.50 -4.73
N GLU A 187 -28.55 33.25 -3.62
CA GLU A 187 -29.88 33.80 -3.36
C GLU A 187 -29.83 35.33 -3.26
N ASN A 188 -28.85 35.87 -2.53
CA ASN A 188 -28.63 37.31 -2.45
C ASN A 188 -28.33 37.92 -3.82
N GLN A 189 -27.49 37.27 -4.64
CA GLN A 189 -27.24 37.70 -6.01
C GLN A 189 -28.51 37.63 -6.88
N ARG A 190 -29.34 36.58 -6.72
CA ARG A 190 -30.62 36.46 -7.43
C ARG A 190 -31.55 37.62 -7.07
N ILE A 191 -31.74 37.89 -5.79
CA ILE A 191 -32.60 38.98 -5.29
C ILE A 191 -32.09 40.34 -5.76
N GLN A 192 -30.78 40.57 -5.80
CA GLN A 192 -30.19 41.80 -6.32
C GLN A 192 -30.46 41.98 -7.82
N LEU A 193 -30.32 40.91 -8.60
CA LEU A 193 -30.62 40.92 -10.03
C LEU A 193 -32.13 41.12 -10.28
N GLU A 194 -33.00 40.48 -9.51
CA GLU A 194 -34.44 40.67 -9.58
C GLU A 194 -34.82 42.14 -9.33
N ARG A 195 -34.26 42.76 -8.27
CA ARG A 195 -34.44 44.19 -8.00
C ARG A 195 -33.94 45.08 -9.14
N ALA A 196 -32.75 44.82 -9.67
CA ALA A 196 -32.20 45.59 -10.79
C ALA A 196 -33.08 45.46 -12.06
N ILE A 197 -33.65 44.27 -12.31
CA ILE A 197 -34.58 44.06 -13.42
C ILE A 197 -35.87 44.86 -13.22
N GLU A 198 -36.45 44.85 -12.02
CA GLU A 198 -37.64 45.64 -11.69
C GLU A 198 -37.38 47.14 -11.86
N GLU A 199 -36.26 47.65 -11.34
CA GLU A 199 -35.85 49.05 -11.50
C GLU A 199 -35.76 49.42 -12.99
N LEU A 200 -35.05 48.64 -13.80
CA LEU A 200 -34.94 48.88 -15.25
C LEU A 200 -36.29 48.80 -15.97
N GLN A 201 -37.19 47.92 -15.55
CA GLN A 201 -38.54 47.83 -16.12
C GLN A 201 -39.37 49.08 -15.79
N THR A 202 -39.30 49.58 -14.56
CA THR A 202 -40.01 50.81 -14.16
C THR A 202 -39.45 52.04 -14.89
N GLU A 203 -38.14 52.14 -15.03
CA GLU A 203 -37.48 53.22 -15.78
C GLU A 203 -37.85 53.17 -17.27
N LYS A 204 -37.82 51.97 -17.88
CA LYS A 204 -38.27 51.78 -19.27
C LYS A 204 -39.74 52.20 -19.45
N LEU A 205 -40.62 51.83 -18.52
CA LEU A 205 -42.03 52.22 -18.56
C LEU A 205 -42.18 53.75 -18.46
N LYS A 206 -41.46 54.38 -17.53
CA LYS A 206 -41.43 55.83 -17.37
C LYS A 206 -40.99 56.53 -18.66
N HIS A 207 -39.85 56.15 -19.23
CA HIS A 207 -39.38 56.71 -20.51
C HIS A 207 -40.36 56.49 -21.66
N THR A 208 -41.04 55.34 -21.69
CA THR A 208 -42.07 55.07 -22.72
C THR A 208 -43.26 56.02 -22.55
N ASN A 209 -43.68 56.30 -21.32
CA ASN A 209 -44.78 57.22 -21.04
C ASN A 209 -44.37 58.68 -21.30
N ASP A 210 -43.18 59.09 -20.86
CA ASP A 210 -42.62 60.40 -21.15
C ASP A 210 -42.54 60.62 -22.67
N GLY A 211 -42.05 59.63 -23.42
CA GLY A 211 -42.02 59.67 -24.89
C GLY A 211 -43.41 59.85 -25.52
N LYS A 212 -44.43 59.12 -25.04
CA LYS A 212 -45.82 59.31 -25.50
C LYS A 212 -46.35 60.70 -25.19
N HIS A 213 -46.05 61.22 -23.99
CA HIS A 213 -46.47 62.56 -23.58
C HIS A 213 -45.81 63.63 -24.45
N LEU A 214 -44.50 63.56 -24.69
CA LEU A 214 -43.79 64.47 -25.60
C LEU A 214 -44.37 64.42 -27.02
N ILE A 215 -44.67 63.24 -27.56
CA ILE A 215 -45.30 63.11 -28.88
C ILE A 215 -46.66 63.81 -28.90
N GLN A 216 -47.45 63.69 -27.84
CA GLN A 216 -48.76 64.35 -27.75
C GLN A 216 -48.63 65.87 -27.65
N THR A 217 -47.75 66.38 -26.78
CA THR A 217 -47.47 67.82 -26.67
C THR A 217 -46.97 68.40 -27.99
N LEU A 218 -46.07 67.69 -28.70
CA LEU A 218 -45.61 68.14 -30.02
C LEU A 218 -46.73 68.22 -31.05
N LYS A 219 -47.74 67.34 -30.98
CA LYS A 219 -48.91 67.44 -31.87
C LYS A 219 -49.76 68.65 -31.54
N GLU A 220 -50.05 68.87 -30.25
CA GLU A 220 -50.82 70.02 -29.78
C GLU A 220 -50.15 71.34 -30.17
N GLU A 221 -48.84 71.47 -29.96
CA GLU A 221 -48.06 72.64 -30.38
C GLU A 221 -48.05 72.82 -31.91
N ARG A 222 -47.95 71.72 -32.67
CA ARG A 222 -48.00 71.78 -34.14
C ARG A 222 -49.36 72.25 -34.64
N ASP A 223 -50.45 71.74 -34.06
CA ASP A 223 -51.79 72.11 -34.45
C ASP A 223 -52.08 73.58 -34.06
N ALA A 224 -51.63 74.03 -32.89
CA ALA A 224 -51.70 75.44 -32.49
C ALA A 224 -50.88 76.36 -33.42
N LEU A 225 -49.70 75.92 -33.86
CA LEU A 225 -48.89 76.65 -34.84
C LEU A 225 -49.58 76.74 -36.21
N GLU A 226 -50.26 75.67 -36.64
CA GLU A 226 -51.02 75.64 -37.88
C GLU A 226 -52.22 76.61 -37.83
N GLU A 227 -52.93 76.68 -36.71
CA GLU A 227 -53.99 77.66 -36.46
C GLU A 227 -53.45 79.10 -36.50
N GLU A 228 -52.35 79.39 -35.79
CA GLU A 228 -51.72 80.71 -35.78
C GLU A 228 -51.26 81.11 -37.19
N GLN A 229 -50.73 80.16 -37.96
CA GLN A 229 -50.31 80.41 -39.33
C GLN A 229 -51.49 80.68 -40.28
N GLN A 230 -52.64 80.02 -40.08
CA GLN A 230 -53.87 80.34 -40.81
C GLN A 230 -54.39 81.74 -40.47
N LEU A 231 -54.38 82.12 -39.19
CA LEU A 231 -54.76 83.46 -38.75
C LEU A 231 -53.82 84.53 -39.32
N ALA A 232 -52.52 84.29 -39.33
CA ALA A 232 -51.52 85.15 -39.95
C ALA A 232 -51.76 85.31 -41.46
N ASN A 233 -52.08 84.22 -42.18
CA ASN A 233 -52.41 84.27 -43.60
C ASN A 233 -53.71 85.06 -43.86
N ASN A 234 -54.78 84.80 -43.09
CA ASN A 234 -56.05 85.51 -43.21
C ASN A 234 -55.88 87.03 -42.97
N THR A 235 -55.12 87.40 -41.94
CA THR A 235 -54.83 88.81 -41.65
C THR A 235 -53.96 89.45 -42.74
N TYR A 236 -53.01 88.70 -43.31
CA TYR A 236 -52.23 89.15 -44.47
C TYR A 236 -53.11 89.38 -45.71
N GLU A 237 -54.02 88.46 -46.02
CA GLU A 237 -55.00 88.61 -47.11
C GLU A 237 -55.91 89.83 -46.90
N GLN A 238 -56.40 90.03 -45.67
CA GLN A 238 -57.19 91.21 -45.31
C GLN A 238 -56.39 92.51 -45.50
N LEU A 239 -55.12 92.54 -45.05
CA LEU A 239 -54.24 93.70 -45.26
C LEU A 239 -54.00 93.97 -46.75
N GLN A 240 -53.84 92.92 -47.56
CA GLN A 240 -53.65 93.06 -49.00
C GLN A 240 -54.93 93.57 -49.68
N SER A 241 -56.11 93.06 -49.31
CA SER A 241 -57.41 93.60 -49.77
C SER A 241 -57.57 95.08 -49.41
N LEU A 242 -57.30 95.46 -48.15
CA LEU A 242 -57.38 96.85 -47.70
C LEU A 242 -56.38 97.74 -48.44
N LYS A 243 -55.17 97.24 -48.72
CA LYS A 243 -54.17 97.95 -49.52
C LYS A 243 -54.64 98.14 -50.96
N ASP A 244 -55.25 97.13 -51.56
CA ASP A 244 -55.78 97.21 -52.93
C ASP A 244 -57.00 98.17 -52.99
N GLU A 245 -57.91 98.13 -52.02
CA GLU A 245 -59.00 99.11 -51.85
C GLU A 245 -58.49 100.54 -51.68
N LEU A 246 -57.46 100.73 -50.84
CA LEU A 246 -56.81 102.02 -50.65
C LEU A 246 -56.17 102.51 -51.96
N SER A 247 -55.52 101.63 -52.72
CA SER A 247 -54.95 101.97 -54.02
C SER A 247 -56.01 102.33 -55.07
N GLY A 248 -57.19 101.69 -55.02
CA GLY A 248 -58.33 101.95 -55.90
C GLY A 248 -59.12 103.21 -55.56
N THR A 249 -59.12 103.64 -54.29
CA THR A 249 -59.73 104.90 -53.84
C THR A 249 -58.80 106.11 -53.96
N ASN A 250 -57.48 105.92 -53.91
CA ASN A 250 -56.47 106.97 -54.11
C ASN A 250 -56.62 107.80 -55.41
N PRO A 251 -57.02 107.26 -56.59
CA PRO A 251 -57.26 108.08 -57.76
C PRO A 251 -58.51 108.98 -57.65
N VAL A 252 -59.44 108.72 -56.72
CA VAL A 252 -60.68 109.50 -56.60
C VAL A 252 -60.41 110.94 -56.12
N PRO A 253 -59.66 111.19 -55.03
CA PRO A 253 -59.22 112.56 -54.68
C PRO A 253 -58.45 113.25 -55.82
N ILE A 254 -57.60 112.52 -56.54
CA ILE A 254 -56.82 113.05 -57.67
C ILE A 254 -57.75 113.41 -58.85
N GLN A 255 -58.76 112.59 -59.13
CA GLN A 255 -59.78 112.84 -60.17
C GLN A 255 -60.67 114.03 -59.79
N CYS A 256 -61.15 114.09 -58.54
CA CYS A 256 -61.91 115.22 -58.02
C CYS A 256 -61.09 116.52 -58.04
N GLN A 257 -59.80 116.49 -57.68
CA GLN A 257 -58.91 117.65 -57.84
C GLN A 257 -58.81 118.10 -59.31
N LYS A 258 -58.68 117.15 -60.25
CA LYS A 258 -58.66 117.46 -61.69
C LYS A 258 -60.00 118.02 -62.20
N GLU A 259 -61.13 117.53 -61.70
CA GLU A 259 -62.47 118.02 -62.06
C GLU A 259 -62.77 119.39 -61.44
N CYS A 260 -62.42 119.63 -60.17
CA CYS A 260 -62.47 120.95 -59.56
C CYS A 260 -61.63 121.98 -60.35
N ALA A 261 -60.43 121.60 -60.78
CA ALA A 261 -59.59 122.45 -61.63
C ALA A 261 -60.18 122.69 -63.04
N LYS A 262 -60.99 121.77 -63.57
CA LYS A 262 -61.74 121.97 -64.83
C LYS A 262 -62.95 122.91 -64.62
N ILE A 263 -63.65 122.81 -63.49
CA ILE A 263 -64.78 123.69 -63.14
C ILE A 263 -64.28 125.13 -62.91
N GLU A 264 -63.15 125.31 -62.22
CA GLU A 264 -62.50 126.63 -62.10
C GLU A 264 -62.11 127.24 -63.46
N LYS A 265 -61.73 126.40 -64.43
CA LYS A 265 -61.46 126.85 -65.81
C LYS A 265 -62.70 127.14 -66.66
N GLN A 266 -63.90 126.74 -66.23
CA GLN A 266 -65.17 127.06 -66.89
C GLN A 266 -65.87 128.27 -66.26
N GLN A 267 -65.33 128.82 -65.17
CA GLN A 267 -65.80 130.04 -64.51
C GLN A 267 -64.88 131.25 -64.72
N LEU A 268 -64.00 131.17 -65.72
CA LEU A 268 -63.16 132.24 -66.27
C LEU A 268 -63.47 132.40 -67.75
#